data_AF-A0A520EME7-F1
#
_entry.id   AF-A0A520EME7-F1
#
_cell.length_a   1.000
_cell.length_b   1.000
_cell.length_c   1.000
_cell.angle_alpha   90.00
_cell.angle_beta   90.00
_cell.angle_gamma   90.00
#
_symmetry.space_group_name_H-M   'P 1'
#
loop_
_entity.id
_entity.type
_entity.pdbx_description
1 polymer ?
#
loop_
_entity_poly.entity_id
_entity_poly.type
_entity_poly.pdbx_seq_one_letter_code
_entity_poly.pdbx_strand_id
1 'polypeptide(L)'
;MKHTVKSPVFWQAVVGLATAVAAITAVVISSRTLAANSEQFAAQRQQQQQQQASERFARAIDQLSSDKLETRLGAIYSLEQLAFDSPRHQPTVIEVITAYVRTHVPAGSGVCANRPVHDDVRKGNDEPNLADPAVQGTPVADDIDAAVDVLGRRAESNEDIYVDLSDTCLAEMSLYGDLSSVAFYSTDLTGTYLVQMDLTHAIFQGADLTGAYLSDSNLDGANLSLADLDHSYLDGASLREVFLDGSDLMR
;
A
#
# COMPACT_ATOMS: atom_id res chain seq x y z
N MET A 1 -55.89 -29.20 66.47
CA MET A 1 -54.76 -28.70 65.66
C MET A 1 -53.91 -27.78 66.55
N LYS A 2 -52.71 -28.21 66.97
CA LYS A 2 -51.79 -27.38 67.76
C LYS A 2 -51.00 -26.48 66.81
N HIS A 3 -51.26 -25.18 66.85
CA HIS A 3 -50.41 -24.19 66.19
C HIS A 3 -49.13 -24.01 67.03
N THR A 4 -48.00 -24.52 66.54
CA THR A 4 -46.69 -24.28 67.12
C THR A 4 -46.23 -22.87 66.76
N VAL A 5 -46.27 -21.96 67.74
CA VAL A 5 -45.72 -20.60 67.60
C VAL A 5 -44.19 -20.71 67.63
N LYS A 6 -43.53 -20.35 66.51
CA LYS A 6 -42.06 -20.43 66.37
C LYS A 6 -41.37 -19.36 67.21
N SER A 7 -40.20 -19.69 67.78
CA SER A 7 -39.45 -18.81 68.68
C SER A 7 -38.81 -17.61 67.94
N PRO A 8 -38.57 -16.46 68.60
CA PRO A 8 -37.96 -15.28 67.98
C PRO A 8 -36.58 -15.55 67.35
N VAL A 9 -35.80 -16.50 67.91
CA VAL A 9 -34.51 -16.94 67.36
C VAL A 9 -34.67 -17.61 65.99
N PHE A 10 -35.77 -18.36 65.77
CA PHE A 10 -36.05 -18.97 64.48
C PHE A 10 -36.26 -17.92 63.38
N TRP A 11 -36.98 -16.82 63.68
CA TRP A 11 -37.22 -15.76 62.71
C TRP A 11 -35.94 -14.97 62.36
N GLN A 12 -35.05 -14.75 63.33
CA GLN A 12 -33.75 -14.12 63.05
C GLN A 12 -32.86 -14.99 62.15
N ALA A 13 -32.84 -16.32 62.37
CA ALA A 13 -32.10 -17.25 61.51
C ALA A 13 -32.65 -17.27 60.07
N VAL A 14 -33.98 -17.23 59.90
CA VAL A 14 -34.63 -17.16 58.59
C VAL A 14 -34.29 -15.85 57.86
N VAL A 15 -34.33 -14.71 58.57
CA VAL A 15 -33.96 -13.40 57.99
C VAL A 15 -32.49 -13.40 57.57
N GLY A 16 -31.58 -13.91 58.41
CA GLY A 16 -30.15 -14.00 58.09
C GLY A 16 -29.86 -14.87 56.86
N LEU A 17 -30.53 -16.02 56.74
CA LEU A 17 -30.45 -16.88 55.55
C LEU A 17 -30.99 -16.18 54.30
N ALA A 18 -32.12 -15.48 54.41
CA ALA A 18 -32.70 -14.75 53.28
C ALA A 18 -31.77 -13.64 52.78
N THR A 19 -31.12 -12.89 53.68
CA THR A 19 -30.14 -11.86 53.30
C THR A 19 -28.89 -12.46 52.64
N ALA A 20 -28.43 -13.62 53.11
CA ALA A 20 -27.28 -14.31 52.52
C ALA A 20 -27.60 -14.79 51.10
N VAL A 21 -28.78 -15.37 50.87
CA VAL A 21 -29.23 -15.78 49.53
C VAL A 21 -29.33 -14.57 48.60
N ALA A 22 -29.91 -13.46 49.06
CA ALA A 22 -30.01 -12.23 48.26
C ALA A 22 -28.63 -11.65 47.90
N ALA A 23 -27.66 -11.70 48.82
CA ALA A 23 -26.30 -11.26 48.54
C ALA A 23 -25.63 -12.15 47.48
N ILE A 24 -25.79 -13.48 47.57
CA ILE A 24 -25.23 -14.43 46.61
C ILE A 24 -25.85 -14.24 45.22
N THR A 25 -27.18 -14.07 45.13
CA THR A 25 -27.84 -13.85 43.83
C THR A 25 -27.42 -12.53 43.20
N ALA A 26 -27.25 -11.46 43.99
CA ALA A 26 -26.73 -10.19 43.50
C ALA A 26 -25.32 -10.32 42.92
N VAL A 27 -24.43 -11.07 43.59
CA VAL A 27 -23.06 -11.33 43.09
C VAL A 27 -23.09 -12.12 41.79
N VAL A 28 -23.93 -13.15 41.67
CA VAL A 28 -24.06 -13.95 40.44
C VAL A 28 -24.60 -13.13 39.28
N ILE A 29 -25.60 -12.27 39.51
CA ILE A 29 -26.12 -11.38 38.47
C ILE A 29 -25.05 -10.37 38.05
N SER A 30 -24.33 -9.81 39.03
CA SER A 30 -23.26 -8.83 38.77
C SER A 30 -22.12 -9.45 37.97
N SER A 31 -21.71 -10.68 38.28
CA SER A 31 -20.65 -11.37 37.53
C SER A 31 -21.08 -11.71 36.11
N ARG A 32 -22.32 -12.17 35.91
CA ARG A 32 -22.88 -12.39 34.56
C ARG A 32 -22.99 -11.11 33.75
N THR A 33 -23.41 -10.02 34.39
CA THR A 33 -23.54 -8.72 33.74
C THR A 33 -22.17 -8.17 33.34
N LEU A 34 -21.16 -8.31 34.21
CA LEU A 34 -19.80 -7.89 33.90
C LEU A 34 -19.19 -8.68 32.73
N ALA A 35 -19.42 -10.00 32.71
CA ALA A 35 -18.99 -10.86 31.60
C ALA A 35 -19.66 -10.43 30.27
N ALA A 36 -20.99 -10.27 30.26
CA ALA A 36 -21.73 -9.81 29.09
C ALA A 36 -21.28 -8.39 28.62
N ASN A 37 -21.03 -7.48 29.56
CA ASN A 37 -20.56 -6.14 29.25
C ASN A 37 -19.16 -6.17 28.61
N SER A 38 -18.26 -7.03 29.10
CA SER A 38 -16.90 -7.14 28.55
C SER A 38 -16.89 -7.60 27.09
N GLU A 39 -17.78 -8.53 26.73
CA GLU A 39 -17.99 -8.99 25.35
C GLU A 39 -18.60 -7.87 24.48
N GLN A 40 -19.61 -7.17 25.00
CA GLN A 40 -20.21 -6.03 24.31
C GLN A 40 -19.20 -4.91 24.05
N PHE A 41 -18.33 -4.58 25.01
CA PHE A 41 -17.30 -3.56 24.82
C PHE A 41 -16.25 -3.98 23.79
N ALA A 42 -15.93 -5.28 23.68
CA ALA A 42 -15.04 -5.76 22.62
C ALA A 42 -15.69 -5.63 21.24
N ALA A 43 -16.94 -6.09 21.09
CA ALA A 43 -17.70 -5.97 19.84
C ALA A 43 -17.92 -4.50 19.44
N GLN A 44 -18.26 -3.63 20.40
CA GLN A 44 -18.48 -2.21 20.16
C GLN A 44 -17.18 -1.48 19.77
N ARG A 45 -16.04 -1.82 20.37
CA ARG A 45 -14.73 -1.28 19.96
C ARG A 45 -14.39 -1.68 18.53
N GLN A 46 -14.62 -2.94 18.17
CA GLN A 46 -14.37 -3.41 16.81
C GLN A 46 -15.25 -2.68 15.79
N GLN A 47 -16.53 -2.48 16.10
CA GLN A 47 -17.45 -1.75 15.24
C GLN A 47 -17.07 -0.28 15.11
N GLN A 48 -16.67 0.38 16.20
CA GLN A 48 -16.18 1.77 16.17
C GLN A 48 -14.89 1.92 15.36
N GLN A 49 -13.94 0.99 15.50
CA GLN A 49 -12.71 1.00 14.71
C GLN A 49 -13.00 0.87 13.21
N GLN A 50 -13.94 -0.02 12.84
CA GLN A 50 -14.35 -0.16 11.44
C GLN A 50 -15.00 1.10 10.88
N GLN A 51 -15.87 1.77 11.66
CA GLN A 51 -16.49 3.02 11.25
C GLN A 51 -15.46 4.13 11.04
N GLN A 52 -14.51 4.28 11.98
CA GLN A 52 -13.45 5.29 11.87
C GLN A 52 -12.53 5.05 10.68
N ALA A 53 -12.16 3.79 10.42
CA ALA A 53 -11.35 3.42 9.26
C ALA A 53 -12.07 3.78 7.95
N SER A 54 -13.36 3.41 7.83
CA SER A 54 -14.18 3.73 6.65
C SER A 54 -14.35 5.24 6.44
N GLU A 55 -14.54 6.01 7.51
CA GLU A 55 -14.63 7.48 7.43
C GLU A 55 -13.30 8.15 7.03
N ARG A 56 -12.15 7.62 7.48
CA ARG A 56 -10.83 8.12 7.07
C ARG A 56 -10.56 7.79 5.61
N PHE A 57 -10.90 6.58 5.19
CA PHE A 57 -10.80 6.15 3.80
C PHE A 57 -11.62 7.04 2.86
N ALA A 58 -12.90 7.25 3.15
CA ALA A 58 -13.78 8.08 2.34
C ALA A 58 -13.27 9.53 2.23
N ARG A 59 -12.76 10.10 3.33
CA ARG A 59 -12.16 11.44 3.34
C ARG A 59 -10.88 11.51 2.52
N ALA A 60 -10.03 10.50 2.61
CA ALA A 60 -8.79 10.48 1.83
C ALA A 60 -9.10 10.37 0.33
N ILE A 61 -10.07 9.55 -0.08
CA ILE A 61 -10.51 9.49 -1.48
C ILE A 61 -11.03 10.83 -1.97
N ASP A 62 -11.88 11.50 -1.19
CA ASP A 62 -12.39 12.84 -1.54
C ASP A 62 -11.25 13.85 -1.72
N GLN A 63 -10.28 13.84 -0.80
CA GLN A 63 -9.09 14.70 -0.87
C GLN A 63 -8.16 14.38 -2.03
N LEU A 64 -8.09 13.11 -2.44
CA LEU A 64 -7.28 12.66 -3.57
C LEU A 64 -7.75 13.27 -4.90
N SER A 65 -9.05 13.61 -5.00
CA SER A 65 -9.62 14.31 -6.16
C SER A 65 -9.38 15.82 -6.20
N SER A 66 -8.66 16.37 -5.21
CA SER A 66 -8.40 17.80 -5.10
C SER A 66 -7.45 18.31 -6.18
N ASP A 67 -7.70 19.50 -6.73
CA ASP A 67 -6.76 20.18 -7.64
C ASP A 67 -5.46 20.63 -6.93
N LYS A 68 -5.43 20.62 -5.59
CA LYS A 68 -4.28 21.07 -4.79
C LYS A 68 -3.33 19.91 -4.44
N LEU A 69 -2.07 20.05 -4.84
CA LEU A 69 -1.01 19.07 -4.60
C LEU A 69 -0.88 18.67 -3.13
N GLU A 70 -0.87 19.62 -2.20
CA GLU A 70 -0.70 19.35 -0.77
C GLU A 70 -1.87 18.53 -0.20
N THR A 71 -3.05 18.66 -0.79
CA THR A 71 -4.24 17.89 -0.40
C THR A 71 -4.14 16.45 -0.91
N ARG A 72 -3.68 16.26 -2.16
CA ARG A 72 -3.47 14.92 -2.73
C ARG A 72 -2.36 14.17 -2.00
N LEU A 73 -1.24 14.83 -1.69
CA LEU A 73 -0.18 14.26 -0.85
C LEU A 73 -0.70 13.84 0.54
N GLY A 74 -1.45 14.72 1.21
CA GLY A 74 -2.07 14.39 2.49
C GLY A 74 -3.01 13.18 2.43
N ALA A 75 -3.74 13.05 1.32
CA ALA A 75 -4.60 11.90 1.05
C ALA A 75 -3.81 10.60 0.85
N ILE A 76 -2.76 10.62 0.02
CA ILE A 76 -1.89 9.46 -0.28
C ILE A 76 -1.27 8.91 1.01
N TYR A 77 -0.66 9.77 1.83
CA TYR A 77 -0.08 9.32 3.10
C TYR A 77 -1.13 8.89 4.13
N SER A 78 -2.34 9.48 4.10
CA SER A 78 -3.45 9.02 4.95
C SER A 78 -3.94 7.63 4.54
N LEU A 79 -3.94 7.33 3.24
CA LEU A 79 -4.24 6.01 2.70
C LEU A 79 -3.15 5.00 3.09
N GLU A 80 -1.87 5.34 2.95
CA GLU A 80 -0.74 4.52 3.41
C GLU A 80 -0.89 4.15 4.90
N GLN A 81 -1.12 5.15 5.76
CA GLN A 81 -1.31 4.93 7.18
C GLN A 81 -2.51 4.02 7.46
N LEU A 82 -3.61 4.17 6.71
CA LEU A 82 -4.78 3.30 6.85
C LEU A 82 -4.47 1.85 6.44
N ALA A 83 -3.71 1.65 5.36
CA ALA A 83 -3.28 0.33 4.92
C ALA A 83 -2.40 -0.34 5.99
N PHE A 84 -1.51 0.41 6.62
CA PHE A 84 -0.68 -0.05 7.72
C PHE A 84 -1.50 -0.41 8.97
N ASP A 85 -2.39 0.48 9.41
CA ASP A 85 -3.22 0.29 10.61
C ASP A 85 -4.29 -0.81 10.42
N SER A 86 -4.64 -1.12 9.17
CA SER A 86 -5.71 -2.06 8.83
C SER A 86 -5.36 -2.97 7.64
N PRO A 87 -4.71 -4.13 7.91
CA PRO A 87 -4.35 -5.09 6.86
C PRO A 87 -5.52 -5.56 5.99
N ARG A 88 -6.75 -5.53 6.52
CA ARG A 88 -7.96 -5.88 5.77
C ARG A 88 -8.33 -4.86 4.67
N HIS A 89 -7.95 -3.59 4.84
CA HIS A 89 -8.22 -2.53 3.87
C HIS A 89 -7.04 -2.27 2.93
N GLN A 90 -5.86 -2.83 3.23
CA GLN A 90 -4.66 -2.68 2.43
C GLN A 90 -4.90 -2.97 0.93
N PRO A 91 -5.56 -4.08 0.52
CA PRO A 91 -5.75 -4.35 -0.92
C PRO A 91 -6.53 -3.23 -1.62
N THR A 92 -7.61 -2.74 -1.02
CA THR A 92 -8.42 -1.65 -1.58
C THR A 92 -7.67 -0.33 -1.61
N VAL A 93 -6.83 -0.05 -0.60
CA VAL A 93 -5.96 1.15 -0.62
C VAL A 93 -4.98 1.06 -1.79
N ILE A 94 -4.33 -0.08 -1.97
CA ILE A 94 -3.39 -0.31 -3.06
C ILE A 94 -4.09 -0.16 -4.42
N GLU A 95 -5.29 -0.71 -4.59
CA GLU A 95 -6.10 -0.51 -5.80
C GLU A 95 -6.39 0.96 -6.08
N VAL A 96 -6.77 1.75 -5.05
CA VAL A 96 -7.06 3.18 -5.20
C VAL A 96 -5.81 3.97 -5.59
N ILE A 97 -4.67 3.72 -4.94
CA ILE A 97 -3.41 4.41 -5.25
C ILE A 97 -2.91 4.01 -6.64
N THR A 98 -3.03 2.73 -7.01
CA THR A 98 -2.69 2.24 -8.35
C THR A 98 -3.56 2.93 -9.40
N ALA A 99 -4.88 3.00 -9.19
CA ALA A 99 -5.79 3.70 -10.09
C ALA A 99 -5.49 5.20 -10.18
N TYR A 100 -5.07 5.82 -9.07
CA TYR A 100 -4.64 7.22 -9.05
C TYR A 100 -3.46 7.46 -9.99
N VAL A 101 -2.39 6.66 -9.89
CA VAL A 101 -1.23 6.75 -10.79
C VAL A 101 -1.68 6.59 -12.24
N ARG A 102 -2.43 5.52 -12.55
CA ARG A 102 -2.90 5.24 -13.93
C ARG A 102 -3.72 6.36 -14.56
N THR A 103 -4.49 7.08 -13.75
CA THR A 103 -5.40 8.14 -14.24
C THR A 103 -4.70 9.49 -14.40
N HIS A 104 -3.63 9.74 -13.65
CA HIS A 104 -2.94 11.03 -13.66
C HIS A 104 -1.74 11.06 -14.60
N VAL A 105 -1.15 9.90 -14.89
CA VAL A 105 -0.04 9.75 -15.85
C VAL A 105 -0.30 8.62 -16.85
N PRO A 106 -1.37 8.68 -17.66
CA PRO A 106 -1.59 7.67 -18.70
C PRO A 106 -0.46 7.68 -19.74
N ALA A 107 -0.22 6.55 -20.41
CA ALA A 107 0.76 6.44 -21.49
C ALA A 107 0.54 7.53 -22.56
N GLY A 108 1.63 8.10 -23.07
CA GLY A 108 1.58 9.19 -24.03
C GLY A 108 1.04 10.52 -23.47
N SER A 109 1.05 10.72 -22.15
CA SER A 109 0.79 12.02 -21.51
C SER A 109 2.07 12.69 -21.02
N GLY A 110 1.99 13.97 -20.64
CA GLY A 110 3.13 14.70 -20.07
C GLY A 110 4.40 14.64 -20.93
N VAL A 111 5.51 14.24 -20.30
CA VAL A 111 6.83 14.07 -20.94
C VAL A 111 6.79 12.99 -22.03
N CYS A 112 5.90 12.00 -21.90
CA CYS A 112 5.74 10.89 -22.85
C CYS A 112 4.90 11.26 -24.10
N ALA A 113 4.22 12.41 -24.13
CA ALA A 113 3.27 12.74 -25.20
C ALA A 113 3.91 13.08 -26.56
N ASN A 114 5.14 13.59 -26.56
CA ASN A 114 5.82 14.05 -27.77
C ASN A 114 7.30 13.71 -27.77
N ARG A 115 7.71 12.65 -27.08
CA ARG A 115 9.14 12.30 -27.00
C ARG A 115 9.62 11.87 -28.39
N PRO A 116 10.62 12.56 -28.98
CA PRO A 116 11.25 12.06 -30.19
C PRO A 116 11.93 10.74 -29.84
N VAL A 117 11.55 9.70 -30.56
CA VAL A 117 12.18 8.38 -30.55
C VAL A 117 13.68 8.60 -30.85
N HIS A 118 14.53 8.37 -29.85
CA HIS A 118 16.01 8.44 -29.90
C HIS A 118 16.67 9.76 -30.35
N ASP A 119 16.89 10.74 -29.47
CA ASP A 119 18.06 11.63 -29.71
C ASP A 119 18.69 12.24 -28.44
N ASP A 120 17.95 12.37 -27.32
CA ASP A 120 18.42 13.16 -26.17
C ASP A 120 18.77 12.38 -24.88
N VAL A 121 18.68 11.05 -24.86
CA VAL A 121 19.20 10.27 -23.72
C VAL A 121 20.71 10.51 -23.67
N ARG A 122 21.16 11.20 -22.60
CA ARG A 122 22.55 11.64 -22.40
C ARG A 122 23.50 10.50 -22.78
N LYS A 123 24.24 10.67 -23.89
CA LYS A 123 25.36 9.82 -24.34
C LYS A 123 26.57 9.90 -23.40
N GLY A 124 26.34 9.88 -22.08
CA GLY A 124 27.36 9.83 -21.06
C GLY A 124 27.42 8.42 -20.51
N ASN A 125 28.56 7.77 -20.65
CA ASN A 125 28.81 6.43 -20.09
C ASN A 125 28.97 6.46 -18.55
N ASP A 126 28.48 7.51 -17.90
CA ASP A 126 28.64 7.77 -16.48
C ASP A 126 27.28 7.55 -15.82
N GLU A 127 27.25 6.66 -14.82
CA GLU A 127 26.13 6.52 -13.90
C GLU A 127 25.79 7.92 -13.34
N PRO A 128 24.51 8.33 -13.38
CA PRO A 128 24.11 9.67 -12.99
C PRO A 128 24.43 9.86 -11.51
N ASN A 129 25.15 10.92 -11.20
CA ASN A 129 25.42 11.29 -9.82
C ASN A 129 24.07 11.56 -9.12
N LEU A 130 23.69 10.70 -8.18
CA LEU A 130 22.47 10.83 -7.35
C LEU A 130 22.37 12.17 -6.59
N ALA A 131 23.49 12.86 -6.39
CA ALA A 131 23.54 14.18 -5.80
C ALA A 131 23.40 15.32 -6.84
N ASP A 132 23.29 15.01 -8.14
CA ASP A 132 23.05 15.98 -9.20
C ASP A 132 21.56 16.41 -9.18
N PRO A 133 21.26 17.70 -8.96
CA PRO A 133 19.90 18.21 -8.98
C PRO A 133 19.22 18.15 -10.36
N ALA A 134 19.93 17.75 -11.43
CA ALA A 134 19.32 17.41 -12.72
C ALA A 134 18.84 15.94 -12.80
N VAL A 135 19.28 15.08 -11.87
CA VAL A 135 18.84 13.68 -11.69
C VAL A 135 17.70 13.61 -10.68
N GLN A 136 17.64 14.57 -9.76
CA GLN A 136 16.42 14.91 -9.02
C GLN A 136 15.45 15.49 -10.07
N GLY A 137 14.51 14.65 -10.52
CA GLY A 137 13.74 14.82 -11.74
C GLY A 137 13.17 16.22 -11.97
N THR A 138 12.90 16.49 -13.25
CA THR A 138 11.92 17.51 -13.63
C THR A 138 10.66 17.35 -12.76
N PRO A 139 9.91 18.43 -12.47
CA PRO A 139 8.74 18.36 -11.58
C PRO A 139 7.61 17.56 -12.24
N VAL A 140 7.78 16.24 -12.27
CA VAL A 140 6.72 15.24 -12.30
C VAL A 140 6.02 15.37 -10.95
N ALA A 141 4.69 15.35 -10.98
CA ALA A 141 3.89 15.79 -9.85
C ALA A 141 4.26 14.98 -8.59
N ASP A 142 4.73 15.66 -7.53
CA ASP A 142 5.23 15.06 -6.28
C ASP A 142 4.28 14.00 -5.68
N ASP A 143 2.99 14.06 -6.02
CA ASP A 143 1.97 13.10 -5.63
C ASP A 143 2.02 11.77 -6.39
N ILE A 144 2.48 11.72 -7.64
CA ILE A 144 2.70 10.48 -8.37
C ILE A 144 3.91 9.75 -7.79
N ASP A 145 5.00 10.48 -7.53
CA ASP A 145 6.17 9.94 -6.82
C ASP A 145 5.73 9.37 -5.46
N ALA A 146 5.03 10.17 -4.64
CA ALA A 146 4.53 9.70 -3.36
C ALA A 146 3.60 8.49 -3.47
N ALA A 147 2.74 8.43 -4.50
CA ALA A 147 1.84 7.31 -4.73
C ALA A 147 2.61 6.02 -5.06
N VAL A 148 3.58 6.08 -5.97
CA VAL A 148 4.41 4.92 -6.34
C VAL A 148 5.28 4.48 -5.17
N ASP A 149 5.83 5.42 -4.40
CA ASP A 149 6.55 5.16 -3.16
C ASP A 149 5.74 4.37 -2.13
N VAL A 150 4.46 4.74 -1.94
CA VAL A 150 3.54 4.02 -1.06
C VAL A 150 3.28 2.60 -1.57
N LEU A 151 3.14 2.43 -2.89
CA LEU A 151 3.02 1.10 -3.50
C LEU A 151 4.29 0.28 -3.28
N GLY A 152 5.47 0.91 -3.35
CA GLY A 152 6.78 0.29 -3.11
C GLY A 152 7.03 -0.07 -1.65
N ARG A 153 6.42 0.62 -0.68
CA ARG A 153 6.52 0.29 0.76
C ARG A 153 5.44 -0.67 1.25
N ARG A 154 4.61 -1.23 0.36
CA ARG A 154 3.58 -2.19 0.75
C ARG A 154 4.23 -3.37 1.47
N ALA A 155 3.66 -3.79 2.61
CA ALA A 155 4.21 -4.88 3.38
C ALA A 155 4.29 -6.16 2.53
N GLU A 156 5.48 -6.77 2.45
CA GLU A 156 5.83 -8.00 1.71
C GLU A 156 4.88 -9.20 1.98
N SER A 157 4.04 -9.13 3.02
CA SER A 157 3.28 -10.27 3.52
C SER A 157 2.10 -10.74 2.65
N ASN A 158 1.86 -10.15 1.48
CA ASN A 158 0.79 -10.56 0.58
C ASN A 158 1.30 -10.59 -0.87
N GLU A 159 1.88 -11.72 -1.27
CA GLU A 159 2.16 -12.07 -2.68
C GLU A 159 0.89 -12.00 -3.57
N ASP A 160 -0.30 -11.95 -2.96
CA ASP A 160 -1.59 -11.81 -3.64
C ASP A 160 -1.94 -10.35 -4.04
N ILE A 161 -1.19 -9.34 -3.58
CA ILE A 161 -1.47 -7.94 -3.94
C ILE A 161 -0.75 -7.60 -5.23
N TYR A 162 -1.50 -7.67 -6.32
CA TYR A 162 -1.07 -7.29 -7.66
C TYR A 162 -1.15 -5.77 -7.84
N VAL A 163 -0.02 -5.15 -8.14
CA VAL A 163 0.06 -3.72 -8.51
C VAL A 163 0.19 -3.62 -10.02
N ASP A 164 -0.72 -2.90 -10.65
CA ASP A 164 -0.80 -2.77 -12.10
C ASP A 164 -0.60 -1.32 -12.56
N LEU A 165 0.63 -0.98 -12.92
CA LEU A 165 1.03 0.31 -13.46
C LEU A 165 1.16 0.28 -15.00
N SER A 166 0.50 -0.67 -15.65
CA SER A 166 0.48 -0.77 -17.11
C SER A 166 -0.11 0.48 -17.78
N ASP A 167 0.35 0.76 -18.99
CA ASP A 167 -0.09 1.88 -19.82
C ASP A 167 0.04 3.24 -19.10
N THR A 168 1.12 3.43 -18.34
CA THR A 168 1.43 4.69 -17.66
C THR A 168 2.70 5.36 -18.19
N CYS A 169 2.85 6.64 -17.90
CA CYS A 169 4.02 7.46 -18.17
C CYS A 169 4.77 7.70 -16.87
N LEU A 170 5.84 6.95 -16.64
CA LEU A 170 6.73 7.05 -15.47
C LEU A 170 8.15 7.48 -15.87
N ALA A 171 8.29 8.03 -17.07
CA ALA A 171 9.54 8.47 -17.65
C ALA A 171 10.23 9.53 -16.78
N GLU A 172 11.55 9.42 -16.65
CA GLU A 172 12.41 10.34 -15.89
C GLU A 172 12.09 10.45 -14.39
N MET A 173 11.22 9.59 -13.86
CA MET A 173 10.87 9.56 -12.44
C MET A 173 11.93 8.83 -11.62
N SER A 174 12.01 9.14 -10.32
CA SER A 174 12.81 8.39 -9.38
C SER A 174 11.91 7.53 -8.51
N LEU A 175 11.94 6.22 -8.74
CA LEU A 175 11.08 5.29 -8.01
C LEU A 175 11.87 4.63 -6.88
N TYR A 176 11.22 4.46 -5.74
CA TYR A 176 11.83 3.83 -4.56
C TYR A 176 10.96 2.74 -3.97
N GLY A 177 11.59 1.82 -3.23
CA GLY A 177 10.92 0.73 -2.53
C GLY A 177 10.95 -0.60 -3.28
N ASP A 178 10.07 -1.52 -2.88
CA ASP A 178 9.93 -2.84 -3.48
C ASP A 178 8.95 -2.81 -4.66
N LEU A 179 9.48 -2.99 -5.86
CA LEU A 179 8.70 -3.08 -7.09
C LEU A 179 8.68 -4.52 -7.65
N SER A 180 8.99 -5.51 -6.81
CA SER A 180 8.85 -6.92 -7.15
C SER A 180 7.39 -7.24 -7.51
N SER A 181 7.20 -8.11 -8.50
CA SER A 181 5.88 -8.55 -8.99
C SER A 181 4.93 -7.42 -9.45
N VAL A 182 5.43 -6.20 -9.68
CA VAL A 182 4.63 -5.10 -10.23
C VAL A 182 4.51 -5.26 -11.74
N ALA A 183 3.33 -4.97 -12.27
CA ALA A 183 3.08 -5.00 -13.71
C ALA A 183 3.25 -3.61 -14.33
N PHE A 184 4.13 -3.54 -15.33
CA PHE A 184 4.50 -2.38 -16.11
C PHE A 184 4.26 -2.64 -17.60
N TYR A 185 3.18 -3.32 -17.97
CA TYR A 185 2.92 -3.64 -19.38
C TYR A 185 2.79 -2.34 -20.19
N SER A 186 3.56 -2.21 -21.28
CA SER A 186 3.56 -1.01 -22.14
C SER A 186 3.73 0.32 -21.38
N THR A 187 4.39 0.30 -20.22
CA THR A 187 4.69 1.49 -19.44
C THR A 187 5.91 2.20 -20.04
N ASP A 188 5.85 3.53 -20.13
CA ASP A 188 7.00 4.35 -20.47
C ASP A 188 7.81 4.62 -19.20
N LEU A 189 8.98 4.00 -19.12
CA LEU A 189 9.99 4.10 -18.06
C LEU A 189 11.30 4.71 -18.63
N THR A 190 11.21 5.48 -19.72
CA THR A 190 12.40 6.06 -20.37
C THR A 190 13.14 6.96 -19.38
N GLY A 191 14.41 6.67 -19.13
CA GLY A 191 15.26 7.44 -18.21
C GLY A 191 14.85 7.35 -16.73
N THR A 192 13.96 6.43 -16.35
CA THR A 192 13.53 6.24 -14.96
C THR A 192 14.69 5.73 -14.11
N TYR A 193 14.77 6.23 -12.88
CA TYR A 193 15.79 5.84 -11.91
C TYR A 193 15.31 4.64 -11.08
N LEU A 194 15.97 3.49 -11.28
CA LEU A 194 15.65 2.18 -10.68
C LEU A 194 16.90 1.48 -10.11
N VAL A 195 17.92 2.26 -9.73
CA VAL A 195 19.20 1.73 -9.22
C VAL A 195 19.01 1.06 -7.86
N GLN A 196 19.64 -0.10 -7.67
CA GLN A 196 19.56 -0.90 -6.43
C GLN A 196 18.14 -1.34 -6.03
N MET A 197 17.20 -1.37 -6.98
CA MET A 197 15.81 -1.76 -6.73
C MET A 197 15.62 -3.29 -6.74
N ASP A 198 14.64 -3.76 -5.96
CA ASP A 198 14.08 -5.10 -6.14
C ASP A 198 12.98 -5.04 -7.20
N LEU A 199 13.23 -5.70 -8.33
CA LEU A 199 12.35 -5.84 -9.49
C LEU A 199 12.09 -7.32 -9.79
N THR A 200 12.26 -8.19 -8.79
CA THR A 200 12.07 -9.63 -9.00
C THR A 200 10.65 -9.93 -9.45
N HIS A 201 10.52 -10.78 -10.46
CA HIS A 201 9.23 -11.15 -11.07
C HIS A 201 8.38 -9.97 -11.60
N ALA A 202 8.94 -8.77 -11.70
CA ALA A 202 8.24 -7.64 -12.30
C ALA A 202 7.97 -7.89 -13.79
N ILE A 203 6.87 -7.35 -14.31
CA ILE A 203 6.42 -7.59 -15.68
C ILE A 203 6.56 -6.32 -16.50
N PHE A 204 7.61 -6.24 -17.29
CA PHE A 204 7.93 -5.13 -18.20
C PHE A 204 7.56 -5.43 -19.65
N GLN A 205 6.63 -6.36 -19.90
CA GLN A 205 6.35 -6.77 -21.27
C GLN A 205 5.88 -5.58 -22.12
N GLY A 206 6.64 -5.28 -23.18
CA GLY A 206 6.38 -4.13 -24.07
C GLY A 206 6.69 -2.75 -23.46
N ALA A 207 7.30 -2.67 -22.28
CA ALA A 207 7.69 -1.41 -21.66
C ALA A 207 8.84 -0.72 -22.42
N ASP A 208 8.87 0.62 -22.38
CA ASP A 208 10.00 1.42 -22.85
C ASP A 208 10.90 1.72 -21.65
N LEU A 209 12.06 1.07 -21.58
CA LEU A 209 13.11 1.28 -20.57
C LEU A 209 14.31 2.01 -21.18
N THR A 210 14.12 2.73 -22.31
CA THR A 210 15.23 3.39 -22.99
C THR A 210 15.93 4.36 -22.05
N GLY A 211 17.24 4.24 -21.87
CA GLY A 211 18.00 5.09 -20.95
C GLY A 211 17.72 4.89 -19.46
N ALA A 212 16.91 3.90 -19.05
CA ALA A 212 16.60 3.66 -17.65
C ALA A 212 17.85 3.26 -16.85
N TYR A 213 17.90 3.68 -15.59
CA TYR A 213 19.02 3.40 -14.68
C TYR A 213 18.69 2.20 -13.79
N LEU A 214 19.20 1.03 -14.13
CA LEU A 214 18.93 -0.25 -13.47
C LEU A 214 20.18 -0.84 -12.79
N SER A 215 21.24 -0.05 -12.62
CA SER A 215 22.50 -0.50 -12.02
C SER A 215 22.27 -1.13 -10.64
N ASP A 216 22.96 -2.23 -10.34
CA ASP A 216 22.85 -3.01 -9.09
C ASP A 216 21.41 -3.47 -8.72
N SER A 217 20.43 -3.38 -9.63
CA SER A 217 19.06 -3.84 -9.38
C SER A 217 18.91 -5.36 -9.50
N ASN A 218 17.87 -5.92 -8.88
CA ASN A 218 17.54 -7.34 -8.97
C ASN A 218 16.32 -7.57 -9.86
N LEU A 219 16.54 -8.01 -11.10
CA LEU A 219 15.50 -8.33 -12.10
C LEU A 219 15.29 -9.85 -12.24
N ASP A 220 15.66 -10.64 -11.23
CA ASP A 220 15.52 -12.09 -11.29
C ASP A 220 14.05 -12.50 -11.56
N GLY A 221 13.86 -13.38 -12.54
CA GLY A 221 12.54 -13.85 -12.95
C GLY A 221 11.65 -12.79 -13.60
N ALA A 222 12.15 -11.57 -13.84
CA ALA A 222 11.38 -10.51 -14.48
C ALA A 222 11.04 -10.88 -15.94
N ASN A 223 9.92 -10.35 -16.44
CA ASN A 223 9.52 -10.51 -17.83
C ASN A 223 9.75 -9.22 -18.62
N LEU A 224 10.83 -9.16 -19.38
CA LEU A 224 11.22 -8.07 -20.28
C LEU A 224 10.86 -8.37 -21.74
N SER A 225 9.98 -9.34 -22.02
CA SER A 225 9.63 -9.69 -23.40
C SER A 225 9.09 -8.47 -24.15
N LEU A 226 9.58 -8.21 -25.36
CA LEU A 226 9.22 -7.02 -26.17
C LEU A 226 9.56 -5.66 -25.53
N ALA A 227 10.27 -5.60 -24.40
CA ALA A 227 10.71 -4.33 -23.83
C ALA A 227 11.81 -3.68 -24.68
N ASP A 228 11.84 -2.36 -24.74
CA ASP A 228 12.94 -1.59 -25.31
C ASP A 228 13.91 -1.20 -24.19
N LEU A 229 15.14 -1.70 -24.23
CA LEU A 229 16.19 -1.43 -23.24
C LEU A 229 17.33 -0.60 -23.84
N ASP A 230 17.12 0.07 -24.98
CA ASP A 230 18.18 0.85 -25.62
C ASP A 230 18.81 1.86 -24.66
N HIS A 231 20.13 1.94 -24.65
CA HIS A 231 20.90 2.81 -23.74
C HIS A 231 20.58 2.67 -22.23
N SER A 232 19.91 1.62 -21.78
CA SER A 232 19.70 1.37 -20.34
C SER A 232 21.00 0.98 -19.63
N TYR A 233 21.12 1.37 -18.36
CA TYR A 233 22.29 1.10 -17.53
C TYR A 233 22.02 -0.11 -16.63
N LEU A 234 22.66 -1.25 -16.91
CA LEU A 234 22.46 -2.52 -16.21
C LEU A 234 23.72 -3.00 -15.46
N ASP A 235 24.68 -2.10 -15.22
CA ASP A 235 25.92 -2.44 -14.53
C ASP A 235 25.63 -3.04 -13.14
N GLY A 236 26.08 -4.28 -12.91
CA GLY A 236 25.84 -4.98 -11.64
C GLY A 236 24.43 -5.56 -11.46
N ALA A 237 23.50 -5.35 -12.41
CA ALA A 237 22.14 -5.87 -12.32
C ALA A 237 22.09 -7.42 -12.35
N SER A 238 21.22 -8.00 -11.53
CA SER A 238 20.93 -9.44 -11.56
C SER A 238 19.82 -9.73 -12.57
N LEU A 239 20.11 -10.57 -13.56
CA LEU A 239 19.20 -10.93 -14.65
C LEU A 239 18.98 -12.45 -14.72
N ARG A 240 18.96 -13.16 -13.58
CA ARG A 240 18.78 -14.62 -13.59
C ARG A 240 17.34 -14.96 -13.95
N GLU A 241 17.14 -15.97 -14.80
CA GLU A 241 15.80 -16.43 -15.19
C GLU A 241 14.90 -15.36 -15.82
N VAL A 242 15.50 -14.30 -16.37
CA VAL A 242 14.77 -13.21 -17.03
C VAL A 242 14.22 -13.67 -18.39
N PHE A 243 12.99 -13.27 -18.71
CA PHE A 243 12.38 -13.53 -20.03
C PHE A 243 12.64 -12.34 -20.95
N LEU A 244 13.33 -12.56 -22.08
CA LEU A 244 13.79 -11.49 -23.00
C LEU A 244 13.24 -11.66 -24.43
N ASP A 245 12.20 -12.49 -24.62
CA ASP A 245 11.70 -12.83 -25.94
C ASP A 245 11.27 -11.57 -26.71
N GLY A 246 11.99 -11.26 -27.79
CA GLY A 246 11.73 -10.10 -28.64
C GLY A 246 12.04 -8.74 -28.01
N SER A 247 12.74 -8.70 -26.88
CA SER A 247 13.29 -7.44 -26.32
C SER A 247 14.33 -6.82 -27.25
N ASP A 248 14.39 -5.49 -27.29
CA ASP A 248 15.43 -4.75 -28.00
C ASP A 248 16.50 -4.28 -26.99
N LEU A 249 17.76 -4.59 -27.29
CA LEU A 249 18.94 -4.29 -26.47
C LEU A 249 19.98 -3.51 -27.30
N MET A 250 19.57 -2.81 -28.37
CA MET A 250 20.50 -2.37 -29.43
C MET A 250 21.60 -1.37 -29.02
N ARG A 251 22.74 -1.96 -28.64
CA ARG A 251 24.15 -1.60 -28.93
C ARG A 251 24.82 -0.41 -28.24
#